data_AF-A0A0L1KS61-F1
#
_entry.id   AF-A0A0L1KS61-F1
#
_cell.length_a   1.000
_cell.length_b   1.000
_cell.length_c   1.000
_cell.angle_alpha   90.00
_cell.angle_beta   90.00
_cell.angle_gamma   90.00
#
_symmetry.space_group_name_H-M   'P 1'
#
loop_
_entity.id
_entity.type
_entity.pdbx_description
1 polymer ?
#
loop_
_entity_poly.entity_id
_entity_poly.type
_entity_poly.pdbx_seq_one_letter_code
_entity_poly.pdbx_strand_id
1 'polypeptide(L)'
;MHNAKSREHAHTCRKARAIFKLRYKNKTKHQLSGSLKLASLPTAMKYFVAYKNHFSGSIDFTRLPVALVLLFLTENQLSGSVVLTQLPGSLEKLDLSRNKFSGGRWWSG
;
A
#
# COMPACT_ATOMS: atom_id res chain seq x y z
N MET A 1 -26.92 24.17 6.06
CA MET A 1 -25.72 23.60 5.41
C MET A 1 -24.57 23.61 6.41
N HIS A 2 -23.80 22.50 6.48
CA HIS A 2 -22.54 22.30 7.23
C HIS A 2 -22.58 22.03 8.76
N ASN A 3 -23.21 20.89 9.08
CA ASN A 3 -22.83 19.80 9.99
C ASN A 3 -21.71 20.04 11.05
N ALA A 4 -22.14 20.32 12.28
CA ALA A 4 -21.37 20.34 13.53
C ALA A 4 -21.01 18.94 14.07
N LYS A 5 -20.60 17.99 13.20
CA LYS A 5 -20.15 16.64 13.61
C LYS A 5 -18.63 16.45 13.62
N SER A 6 -17.87 17.54 13.67
CA SER A 6 -16.39 17.49 13.56
C SER A 6 -15.65 17.49 14.90
N ARG A 7 -16.32 17.44 16.07
CA ARG A 7 -15.65 17.67 17.36
C ARG A 7 -15.77 16.57 18.42
N GLU A 8 -16.33 15.41 18.10
CA GLU A 8 -16.63 14.40 19.14
C GLU A 8 -16.16 12.96 18.83
N HIS A 9 -15.04 12.77 18.13
CA HIS A 9 -14.46 11.41 17.97
C HIS A 9 -12.94 11.34 18.25
N ALA A 10 -12.39 12.35 18.93
CA ALA A 10 -11.11 12.19 19.62
C ALA A 10 -11.39 11.47 20.95
N HIS A 11 -10.85 10.25 21.06
CA HIS A 11 -10.89 9.34 22.23
C HIS A 11 -12.14 8.45 22.44
N THR A 12 -12.26 7.38 21.63
CA THR A 12 -12.82 6.12 22.15
C THR A 12 -12.24 4.87 21.46
N CYS A 13 -11.65 3.99 22.27
CA CYS A 13 -11.56 2.52 22.12
C CYS A 13 -10.60 1.83 21.13
N ARG A 14 -9.50 1.34 21.73
CA ARG A 14 -8.84 0.01 21.63
C ARG A 14 -9.48 -1.04 20.67
N LYS A 15 -8.60 -1.67 19.88
CA LYS A 15 -8.78 -2.82 18.95
C LYS A 15 -9.52 -2.51 17.63
N ALA A 16 -8.82 -2.02 16.61
CA ALA A 16 -9.33 -2.04 15.25
C ALA A 16 -8.21 -2.07 14.18
N ARG A 17 -8.41 -2.90 13.15
CA ARG A 17 -7.57 -3.11 11.96
C ARG A 17 -6.86 -1.83 11.50
N ALA A 18 -5.53 -1.82 11.55
CA ALA A 18 -4.72 -0.74 10.99
C ALA A 18 -4.78 -0.81 9.44
N ILE A 19 -5.67 -0.02 8.85
CA ILE A 19 -5.63 0.29 7.42
C ILE A 19 -4.73 1.52 7.29
N PHE A 20 -3.48 1.33 6.86
CA PHE A 20 -2.61 2.46 6.53
C PHE A 20 -2.99 2.97 5.14
N LYS A 21 -3.76 4.05 5.10
CA LYS A 21 -4.23 4.67 3.87
C LYS A 21 -3.60 6.05 3.71
N LEU A 22 -2.57 6.15 2.88
CA LEU A 22 -2.03 7.44 2.46
C LEU A 22 -2.96 8.04 1.40
N ARG A 23 -4.01 8.74 1.83
CA ARG A 23 -4.89 9.51 0.95
C ARG A 23 -4.71 11.00 1.24
N TYR A 24 -3.75 11.62 0.57
CA TYR A 24 -3.62 13.08 0.62
C TYR A 24 -4.68 13.71 -0.31
N LYS A 25 -5.79 14.17 0.26
CA LYS A 25 -6.75 15.06 -0.42
C LYS A 25 -6.32 16.52 -0.16
N ASN A 26 -5.39 17.06 -0.93
CA ASN A 26 -5.24 18.51 -1.00
C ASN A 26 -4.73 18.93 -2.38
N LYS A 27 -5.28 20.03 -2.93
CA LYS A 27 -5.01 20.58 -4.27
C LYS A 27 -3.62 21.24 -4.40
N THR A 28 -2.69 20.94 -3.49
CA THR A 28 -1.31 21.46 -3.48
C THR A 28 -0.34 20.27 -3.54
N LYS A 29 0.37 20.18 -4.67
CA LYS A 29 1.28 19.10 -5.07
C LYS A 29 2.41 18.86 -4.05
N HIS A 30 2.24 17.90 -3.14
CA HIS A 30 3.38 17.15 -2.61
C HIS A 30 3.01 15.66 -2.63
N GLN A 31 3.02 15.08 -3.84
CA GLN A 31 2.98 13.63 -3.99
C GLN A 31 4.13 13.04 -3.16
N LEU A 32 3.81 12.05 -2.33
CA LEU A 32 4.81 11.41 -1.47
C LEU A 32 5.85 10.72 -2.36
N SER A 33 7.12 10.90 -2.03
CA SER A 33 8.25 10.37 -2.78
C SER A 33 9.21 9.64 -1.85
N GLY A 34 10.16 8.92 -2.45
CA GLY A 34 11.12 8.07 -1.72
C GLY A 34 10.79 6.59 -1.84
N SER A 35 11.51 5.77 -1.08
CA SER A 35 11.39 4.31 -1.14
C SER A 35 10.40 3.75 -0.12
N LEU A 36 9.67 2.72 -0.54
CA LEU A 36 8.78 1.97 0.34
C LEU A 36 9.51 0.76 0.91
N LYS A 37 9.75 0.77 2.22
CA LYS A 37 10.29 -0.38 2.95
C LYS A 37 9.14 -1.25 3.45
N LEU A 38 8.66 -2.17 2.62
CA LEU A 38 7.55 -3.05 3.00
C LEU A 38 7.90 -3.97 4.19
N ALA A 39 9.19 -4.29 4.37
CA ALA A 39 9.68 -5.08 5.50
C ALA A 39 9.47 -4.40 6.88
N SER A 40 9.32 -3.08 6.93
CA SER A 40 9.02 -2.35 8.17
C SER A 40 7.53 -2.21 8.43
N LEU A 41 6.66 -2.77 7.58
CA LEU A 41 5.24 -2.76 7.85
C LEU A 41 4.90 -3.65 9.06
N PRO A 42 3.93 -3.25 9.88
CA PRO A 42 3.45 -4.08 10.98
C PRO A 42 3.04 -5.47 10.47
N THR A 43 3.51 -6.52 11.15
CA THR A 43 3.24 -7.93 10.79
C THR A 43 1.74 -8.25 10.78
N ALA A 44 0.94 -7.55 11.59
CA ALA A 44 -0.52 -7.70 11.67
C ALA A 44 -1.30 -6.86 10.63
N MET A 45 -0.61 -6.15 9.72
CA MET A 45 -1.27 -5.30 8.73
C MET A 45 -2.00 -6.14 7.69
N LYS A 46 -3.27 -5.81 7.45
CA LYS A 46 -4.15 -6.51 6.49
C LYS A 46 -4.36 -5.75 5.20
N TYR A 47 -4.25 -4.42 5.22
CA TYR A 47 -4.56 -3.58 4.07
C TYR A 47 -3.51 -2.49 3.94
N PHE A 48 -2.82 -2.47 2.79
CA PHE A 48 -1.86 -1.43 2.45
C PHE A 48 -2.23 -0.77 1.13
N VAL A 49 -2.43 0.55 1.16
CA VAL A 49 -2.89 1.33 0.00
C VAL A 49 -2.04 2.59 -0.13
N ALA A 50 -1.28 2.66 -1.22
CA ALA A 50 -0.34 3.74 -1.52
C ALA A 50 -0.37 4.17 -3.00
N TYR A 51 -1.55 4.14 -3.64
CA TYR A 51 -1.67 4.51 -5.05
C TYR A 51 -1.53 6.03 -5.31
N LYS A 52 -1.17 6.43 -6.54
CA LYS A 52 -1.06 7.83 -7.01
C LYS A 52 -0.04 8.65 -6.23
N ASN A 53 1.16 8.11 -6.03
CA ASN A 53 2.28 8.80 -5.42
C ASN A 53 3.51 8.75 -6.35
N HIS A 54 4.62 9.32 -5.91
CA HIS A 54 5.91 9.28 -6.59
C HIS A 54 6.90 8.36 -5.86
N PHE A 55 6.40 7.30 -5.24
CA PHE A 55 7.28 6.32 -4.62
C PHE A 55 8.12 5.63 -5.70
N SER A 56 9.39 5.43 -5.41
CA SER A 56 10.38 4.88 -6.33
C SER A 56 11.30 3.89 -5.63
N GLY A 57 12.09 3.16 -6.43
CA GLY A 57 12.98 2.12 -5.93
C GLY A 57 12.37 0.73 -5.96
N SER A 58 13.21 -0.26 -5.64
CA SER A 58 12.84 -1.67 -5.73
C SER A 58 12.03 -2.13 -4.53
N ILE A 59 10.98 -2.91 -4.78
CA ILE A 59 10.18 -3.60 -3.76
C ILE A 59 10.59 -5.07 -3.69
N ASP A 60 10.91 -5.50 -2.48
CA ASP A 60 11.07 -6.92 -2.14
C ASP A 60 9.73 -7.48 -1.62
N PHE A 61 9.08 -8.29 -2.44
CA PHE A 61 7.78 -8.90 -2.12
C PHE A 61 7.90 -10.09 -1.16
N THR A 62 9.10 -10.62 -0.92
CA THR A 62 9.31 -11.76 0.01
C THR A 62 9.06 -11.39 1.47
N ARG A 63 9.10 -10.09 1.78
CA ARG A 63 8.96 -9.54 3.14
C ARG A 63 7.63 -8.87 3.41
N LEU A 64 6.60 -9.22 2.62
CA LEU A 64 5.25 -8.73 2.87
C LEU A 64 4.72 -9.30 4.21
N PRO A 65 3.90 -8.53 4.95
CA PRO A 65 3.22 -9.05 6.13
C PRO A 65 2.39 -10.29 5.78
N VAL A 66 2.55 -11.37 6.57
CA VAL A 66 1.85 -12.64 6.33
C VAL A 66 0.31 -12.50 6.41
N ALA A 67 -0.18 -11.49 7.13
CA ALA A 67 -1.60 -11.20 7.28
C ALA A 67 -2.16 -10.25 6.20
N LEU A 68 -1.36 -9.85 5.21
CA LEU A 68 -1.74 -8.87 4.20
C LEU A 68 -2.75 -9.46 3.21
N VAL A 69 -3.95 -8.87 3.19
CA VAL A 69 -5.07 -9.27 2.34
C VAL A 69 -5.17 -8.40 1.08
N LEU A 70 -4.79 -7.12 1.19
CA LEU A 70 -4.89 -6.15 0.09
C LEU A 70 -3.63 -5.30 -0.02
N LEU A 71 -3.09 -5.23 -1.24
CA LEU A 71 -1.95 -4.40 -1.60
C LEU A 71 -2.21 -3.61 -2.88
N PHE A 72 -2.44 -2.30 -2.77
CA PHE A 72 -2.62 -1.40 -3.91
C PHE A 72 -1.51 -0.36 -3.97
N LEU A 73 -0.65 -0.46 -4.99
CA LEU A 73 0.50 0.41 -5.24
C LEU A 73 0.40 1.16 -6.59
N THR A 74 -0.78 1.13 -7.22
CA THR A 74 -1.06 1.67 -8.54
C THR A 74 -0.57 3.10 -8.75
N GLU A 75 -0.09 3.45 -9.94
CA GLU A 75 0.37 4.82 -10.27
C GLU A 75 1.49 5.30 -9.33
N ASN A 76 2.63 4.60 -9.39
CA ASN A 76 3.89 4.98 -8.75
C ASN A 76 5.06 4.71 -9.71
N GLN A 77 6.29 4.89 -9.24
CA GLN A 77 7.53 4.64 -9.99
C GLN A 77 8.32 3.47 -9.37
N LEU A 78 7.64 2.56 -8.70
CA LEU A 78 8.24 1.41 -8.03
C LEU A 78 8.71 0.38 -9.05
N SER A 79 9.79 -0.30 -8.75
CA SER A 79 10.34 -1.39 -9.57
C SER A 79 10.55 -2.63 -8.70
N GLY A 80 10.95 -3.74 -9.33
CA GLY A 80 11.20 -5.00 -8.64
C GLY A 80 10.62 -6.18 -9.40
N SER A 81 11.09 -7.38 -9.06
CA SER A 81 10.60 -8.62 -9.62
C SER A 81 9.42 -9.12 -8.81
N VAL A 82 8.27 -9.29 -9.45
CA VAL A 82 7.10 -9.92 -8.84
C VAL A 82 7.17 -11.42 -9.11
N VAL A 83 7.35 -12.20 -8.04
CA VAL A 83 7.26 -13.67 -8.07
C VAL A 83 6.00 -14.05 -7.31
N LEU A 84 4.94 -14.43 -8.03
CA LEU A 84 3.62 -14.67 -7.44
C LEU A 84 3.63 -15.75 -6.35
N THR A 85 4.51 -16.75 -6.46
CA THR A 85 4.67 -17.82 -5.47
C THR A 85 5.26 -17.35 -4.14
N GLN A 86 5.79 -16.12 -4.06
CA GLN A 86 6.36 -15.53 -2.85
C GLN A 86 5.39 -14.57 -2.16
N LEU A 87 4.19 -14.36 -2.70
CA LEU A 87 3.18 -13.52 -2.08
C LEU A 87 2.56 -14.24 -0.86
N PRO A 88 2.11 -13.49 0.16
CA PRO A 88 1.41 -14.07 1.30
C PRO A 88 0.18 -14.85 0.84
N GLY A 89 -0.03 -16.05 1.39
CA GLY A 89 -1.21 -16.86 1.07
C GLY A 89 -2.54 -16.24 1.50
N SER A 90 -2.52 -15.20 2.33
CA SER A 90 -3.70 -14.42 2.72
C SER A 90 -4.06 -13.30 1.74
N LEU A 91 -3.23 -13.05 0.72
CA LEU A 91 -3.39 -11.94 -0.22
C LEU A 91 -4.50 -12.26 -1.22
N GLU A 92 -5.61 -11.52 -1.12
CA GLU A 92 -6.77 -11.67 -2.00
C GLU A 92 -6.76 -10.66 -3.15
N LYS A 93 -6.18 -9.47 -2.93
CA LYS A 93 -6.22 -8.36 -3.88
C LYS A 93 -4.86 -7.69 -4.02
N LEU A 94 -4.35 -7.68 -5.24
CA LEU A 94 -3.08 -7.06 -5.61
C LEU A 94 -3.29 -6.17 -6.84
N ASP A 95 -2.93 -4.89 -6.72
CA ASP A 95 -2.85 -3.99 -7.87
C ASP A 95 -1.51 -3.26 -7.84
N LEU A 96 -0.69 -3.59 -8.83
CA LEU A 96 0.65 -3.04 -9.05
C LEU A 96 0.72 -2.26 -10.36
N SER A 97 -0.41 -2.05 -11.06
CA SER A 97 -0.44 -1.46 -12.38
C SER A 97 0.15 -0.03 -12.39
N ARG A 98 0.59 0.44 -13.55
CA ARG A 98 1.21 1.77 -13.71
C ARG A 98 2.39 1.98 -12.74
N ASN A 99 3.27 0.98 -12.68
CA ASN A 99 4.59 0.99 -12.05
C ASN A 99 5.62 0.41 -13.03
N LYS A 100 6.87 0.23 -12.57
CA LYS A 100 7.99 -0.35 -13.32
C LYS A 100 8.33 -1.77 -12.81
N PHE A 101 7.34 -2.51 -12.31
CA PHE A 101 7.53 -3.90 -11.93
C PHE A 101 7.73 -4.76 -13.17
N SER A 102 8.69 -5.68 -13.11
CA SER A 102 8.78 -6.80 -14.02
C SER A 102 8.23 -8.02 -13.28
N GLY A 103 7.50 -8.90 -13.94
CA GLY A 103 7.21 -10.19 -13.32
C GLY A 103 8.23 -11.24 -13.73
N GLY A 104 8.51 -12.16 -12.82
CA GLY A 104 9.45 -13.25 -13.07
C GLY A 104 8.85 -14.29 -14.01
N ARG A 105 9.53 -14.57 -15.13
CA ARG A 105 9.34 -15.65 -16.15
C ARG A 105 7.90 -15.91 -16.69
N TRP A 106 6.86 -15.29 -16.14
CA TRP A 106 5.44 -15.53 -16.44
C TRP A 106 4.61 -14.23 -16.39
N TRP A 107 5.24 -13.08 -16.67
CA TRP A 107 4.56 -11.80 -16.81
C TRP A 107 4.40 -11.48 -18.28
N SER A 108 3.28 -11.90 -18.85
CA SER A 108 2.78 -11.37 -20.12
C SER A 108 2.02 -10.09 -19.78
N GLY A 109 2.46 -8.98 -20.37
CA GLY A 109 2.07 -7.62 -20.02
C GLY A 109 0.58 -7.29 -20.14
#